data_AF-A0A1E7FQR4-F1
#
_entry.id   AF-A0A1E7FQR4-F1
#
_cell.length_a   1.000
_cell.length_b   1.000
_cell.length_c   1.000
_cell.angle_alpha   90.00
_cell.angle_beta   90.00
_cell.angle_gamma   90.00
#
_symmetry.space_group_name_H-M   'P 1'
#
loop_
_entity.id
_entity.type
_entity.pdbx_description
1 polymer ?
#
loop_
_entity_poly.entity_id
_entity_poly.type
_entity_poly.pdbx_seq_one_letter_code
_entity_poly.pdbx_strand_id
1 'polypeptide(L)'
;MNSSNEPTKVKEEEGEEKEIDPPRNFTQKQLIYFDGKKDEKTKEEKPVYLSVNGIVFDVSDGRTFYGPDGPYENFAGHECGVALAKMSFETEHLDDLKGCKDLNFGEKEELDGWVEKFTYYRHYPVKGRLIAEDDLNSLADRILTTDDLSKYTGDDGEEIPEGYAAPPIYIGAGDKVFDASFGGAEFYGKLNEN
;
A
#
# COMPACT_ATOMS: atom_id res chain seq x y z
N MET A 1 -21.45 20.81 53.05
CA MET A 1 -20.58 21.46 52.06
C MET A 1 -20.57 20.55 50.84
N ASN A 2 -21.55 20.71 49.95
CA ASN A 2 -21.61 19.96 48.70
C ASN A 2 -20.86 20.78 47.65
N SER A 3 -19.73 20.27 47.19
CA SER A 3 -18.97 20.86 46.08
C SER A 3 -19.55 20.33 44.78
N SER A 4 -20.32 21.17 44.11
CA SER A 4 -20.82 20.92 42.76
C SER A 4 -19.63 20.89 41.79
N ASN A 5 -19.37 19.72 41.20
CA ASN A 5 -18.48 19.60 40.05
C ASN A 5 -19.36 19.76 38.80
N GLU A 6 -19.19 20.87 38.08
CA GLU A 6 -19.76 21.06 36.75
C GLU A 6 -19.07 20.09 35.76
N PRO A 7 -19.80 19.41 34.88
CA PRO A 7 -19.18 18.63 33.82
C PRO A 7 -18.65 19.58 32.74
N THR A 8 -17.33 19.59 32.56
CA THR A 8 -16.65 20.22 31.43
C THR A 8 -17.17 19.64 30.12
N LYS A 9 -17.71 20.54 29.29
CA LYS A 9 -18.21 20.32 27.93
C LYS A 9 -17.08 19.78 27.05
N VAL A 10 -17.17 18.52 26.64
CA VAL A 10 -16.31 17.93 25.60
C VAL A 10 -16.62 18.69 24.30
N LYS A 11 -15.59 19.25 23.67
CA LYS A 11 -15.70 19.78 22.31
C LYS A 11 -15.68 18.58 21.37
N GLU A 12 -16.79 18.38 20.69
CA GLU A 12 -16.88 17.50 19.53
C GLU A 12 -15.99 18.13 18.44
N GLU A 13 -14.87 17.49 18.14
CA GLU A 13 -14.12 17.78 16.93
C GLU A 13 -14.90 17.16 15.77
N GLU A 14 -15.48 18.02 14.93
CA GLU A 14 -16.09 17.64 13.66
C GLU A 14 -15.00 16.96 12.81
N GLY A 15 -15.09 15.64 12.69
CA GLY A 15 -14.18 14.87 11.85
C GLY A 15 -14.43 15.23 10.39
N GLU A 16 -13.41 15.78 9.73
CA GLU A 16 -13.35 15.79 8.26
C GLU A 16 -13.52 14.34 7.79
N GLU A 17 -14.59 14.06 7.05
CA GLU A 17 -14.71 12.82 6.28
C GLU A 17 -13.58 12.82 5.26
N LYS A 18 -12.42 12.26 5.64
CA LYS A 18 -11.33 12.02 4.70
C LYS A 18 -11.88 11.03 3.67
N GLU A 19 -12.02 11.48 2.43
CA GLU A 19 -12.25 10.58 1.30
C GLU A 19 -11.23 9.45 1.40
N ILE A 20 -11.73 8.23 1.56
CA ILE A 20 -10.88 7.06 1.59
C ILE A 20 -10.39 6.89 0.17
N ASP A 21 -9.13 7.26 -0.10
CA ASP A 21 -8.50 7.03 -1.40
C ASP A 21 -8.79 5.59 -1.81
N PRO A 22 -9.29 5.35 -3.04
CA PRO A 22 -9.53 4.00 -3.50
C PRO A 22 -8.24 3.19 -3.40
N PRO A 23 -8.31 1.92 -2.95
CA PRO A 23 -7.14 1.05 -2.87
C PRO A 23 -6.43 1.01 -4.23
N ARG A 24 -5.11 1.23 -4.25
CA ARG A 24 -4.33 1.22 -5.49
C ARG A 24 -3.25 0.14 -5.48
N ASN A 25 -2.85 -0.28 -6.68
CA ASN A 25 -1.69 -1.14 -6.84
C ASN A 25 -0.40 -0.31 -6.75
N PHE A 26 0.61 -0.86 -6.09
CA PHE A 26 1.95 -0.30 -5.97
C PHE A 26 2.96 -1.26 -6.59
N THR A 27 3.93 -0.67 -7.28
CA THR A 27 5.21 -1.34 -7.57
C THR A 27 6.22 -1.01 -6.48
N GLN A 28 7.26 -1.84 -6.33
CA GLN A 28 8.33 -1.57 -5.37
C GLN A 28 8.96 -0.18 -5.58
N LYS A 29 9.18 0.20 -6.84
CA LYS A 29 9.75 1.51 -7.21
C LYS A 29 8.87 2.69 -6.80
N GLN A 30 7.55 2.51 -6.80
CA GLN A 30 6.62 3.53 -6.34
C GLN A 30 6.56 3.59 -4.81
N LEU A 31 6.63 2.44 -4.14
CA LEU A 31 6.56 2.37 -2.68
C LEU A 31 7.75 3.10 -2.02
N ILE A 32 8.96 2.97 -2.58
CA ILE A 32 10.19 3.63 -2.10
C ILE A 32 10.05 5.16 -2.04
N TYR A 33 9.17 5.77 -2.85
CA TYR A 33 8.93 7.21 -2.77
C TYR A 33 8.38 7.64 -1.40
N PHE A 34 7.62 6.78 -0.72
CA PHE A 34 6.95 7.05 0.55
C PHE A 34 7.81 6.69 1.76
N ASP A 35 9.07 7.15 1.76
CA ASP A 35 10.06 6.89 2.82
C ASP A 35 10.01 7.91 3.98
N GLY A 36 9.06 8.83 3.99
CA GLY A 36 8.95 9.88 5.01
C GLY A 36 9.97 11.02 4.91
N LYS A 37 10.92 11.00 3.98
CA LYS A 37 11.84 12.13 3.83
C LYS A 37 11.15 13.33 3.22
N LYS A 38 11.78 14.50 3.31
CA LYS A 38 11.27 15.70 2.65
C LYS A 38 11.35 15.53 1.13
N ASP A 39 10.27 15.90 0.45
CA ASP A 39 10.27 15.96 -1.00
C ASP A 39 11.28 16.99 -1.49
N GLU A 40 12.03 16.63 -2.52
CA GLU A 40 13.11 17.49 -3.02
C GLU A 40 12.58 18.78 -3.66
N LYS A 41 11.36 18.75 -4.22
CA LYS A 41 10.73 19.86 -4.94
C LYS A 41 9.88 20.71 -4.02
N THR A 42 8.96 20.10 -3.28
CA THR A 42 8.00 20.83 -2.43
C THR A 42 8.57 21.17 -1.05
N LYS A 43 9.61 20.45 -0.61
CA LYS A 43 10.20 20.52 0.75
C LYS A 43 9.25 20.05 1.87
N GLU A 44 8.10 19.51 1.51
CA GLU A 44 7.12 18.94 2.44
C GLU A 44 7.54 17.53 2.84
N GLU A 45 7.10 17.09 4.01
CA GLU A 45 7.36 15.71 4.45
C GLU A 45 6.48 14.74 3.66
N LYS A 46 7.11 13.78 2.98
CA LYS A 46 6.36 12.72 2.31
C LYS A 46 5.68 11.83 3.37
N PRO A 47 4.55 11.18 3.04
CA PRO A 47 4.00 10.17 3.92
C PRO A 47 4.97 8.98 4.07
N VAL A 48 4.79 8.18 5.11
CA VAL A 48 5.56 6.94 5.33
C VAL A 48 4.66 5.76 5.06
N TYR A 49 4.92 5.05 3.96
CA TYR A 49 4.23 3.80 3.66
C TYR A 49 5.18 2.63 3.83
N LEU A 50 4.65 1.46 4.13
CA LEU A 50 5.37 0.20 4.06
C LEU A 50 4.41 -0.93 3.69
N SER A 51 4.94 -2.02 3.17
CA SER A 51 4.14 -3.20 2.86
C SER A 51 4.42 -4.34 3.84
N VAL A 52 3.37 -5.02 4.28
CA VAL A 52 3.48 -6.28 5.05
C VAL A 52 2.61 -7.33 4.36
N ASN A 53 3.24 -8.42 3.89
CA ASN A 53 2.56 -9.47 3.14
C ASN A 53 1.78 -8.94 1.93
N GLY A 54 2.38 -7.98 1.22
CA GLY A 54 1.79 -7.33 0.06
C GLY A 54 0.70 -6.30 0.38
N ILE A 55 0.33 -6.09 1.65
CA ILE A 55 -0.62 -5.06 2.07
C ILE A 55 0.12 -3.76 2.33
N VAL A 56 -0.20 -2.69 1.60
CA VAL A 56 0.44 -1.38 1.78
C VAL A 56 -0.31 -0.59 2.85
N PHE A 57 0.40 -0.24 3.93
CA PHE A 57 -0.11 0.54 5.05
C PHE A 57 0.46 1.96 5.04
N ASP A 58 -0.39 2.93 5.35
CA ASP A 58 0.04 4.27 5.74
C ASP A 58 0.41 4.28 7.22
N VAL A 59 1.70 4.33 7.51
CA VAL A 59 2.24 4.36 8.88
C VAL A 59 2.71 5.76 9.27
N SER A 60 2.21 6.80 8.61
CA SER A 60 2.58 8.20 8.89
C SER A 60 2.28 8.62 10.33
N ASP A 61 1.22 8.09 10.94
CA ASP A 61 0.93 8.29 12.38
C ASP A 61 2.00 7.67 13.29
N GLY A 62 2.73 6.68 12.79
CA GLY A 62 3.88 6.04 13.41
C GLY A 62 5.23 6.65 13.00
N ARG A 63 5.28 7.88 12.49
CA ARG A 63 6.51 8.53 11.98
C ARG A 63 7.71 8.49 12.93
N THR A 64 7.49 8.55 14.25
CA THR A 64 8.59 8.45 15.22
C THR A 64 9.29 7.09 15.23
N PHE A 65 8.64 6.06 14.66
CA PHE A 65 9.15 4.70 14.52
C PHE A 65 9.71 4.45 13.12
N TYR A 66 8.89 4.75 12.09
CA TYR A 66 9.16 4.39 10.71
C TYR A 66 9.67 5.54 9.85
N GLY A 67 9.53 6.78 10.31
CA GLY A 67 10.05 7.95 9.59
C GLY A 67 11.56 8.10 9.75
N PRO A 68 12.13 9.13 9.12
CA PRO A 68 13.56 9.44 9.23
C PRO A 68 14.01 9.53 10.68
N ASP A 69 15.19 8.98 10.97
CA ASP A 69 15.80 8.91 12.32
C ASP A 69 15.06 7.99 13.31
N GLY A 70 14.03 7.27 12.85
CA GLY A 70 13.29 6.28 13.63
C GLY A 70 14.01 4.92 13.72
N PRO A 71 13.76 4.12 14.77
CA PRO A 71 14.37 2.80 14.94
C PRO A 71 13.99 1.78 13.86
N TYR A 72 12.93 2.03 13.09
CA TYR A 72 12.44 1.19 12.00
C TYR A 72 12.42 1.94 10.66
N GLU A 73 13.28 2.96 10.51
CA GLU A 73 13.34 3.78 9.29
C GLU A 73 13.67 2.96 8.03
N ASN A 74 14.38 1.85 8.18
CA ASN A 74 14.74 0.94 7.09
C ASN A 74 13.53 0.26 6.44
N PHE A 75 12.38 0.24 7.11
CA PHE A 75 11.13 -0.32 6.59
C PHE A 75 10.32 0.67 5.76
N ALA A 76 10.65 1.97 5.84
CA ALA A 76 9.95 3.02 5.11
C ALA A 76 10.13 2.84 3.60
N GLY A 77 9.01 2.67 2.89
CA GLY A 77 8.98 2.48 1.45
C GLY A 77 9.30 1.06 0.97
N HIS A 78 9.31 0.06 1.86
CA HIS A 78 9.72 -1.31 1.56
C HIS A 78 8.66 -2.36 1.87
N GLU A 79 8.77 -3.53 1.23
CA GLU A 79 8.10 -4.75 1.72
C GLU A 79 8.91 -5.30 2.90
N CYS A 80 8.23 -5.51 4.02
CA CYS A 80 8.86 -5.85 5.30
C CYS A 80 8.34 -7.17 5.89
N GLY A 81 7.51 -7.93 5.16
CA GLY A 81 6.87 -9.14 5.67
C GLY A 81 7.89 -10.19 6.12
N VAL A 82 8.88 -10.51 5.27
CA VAL A 82 9.94 -11.47 5.63
C VAL A 82 10.77 -10.94 6.80
N ALA A 83 11.16 -9.67 6.77
CA ALA A 83 11.92 -9.03 7.84
C ALA A 83 11.19 -9.08 9.18
N LEU A 84 9.89 -8.76 9.21
CA LEU A 84 9.06 -8.79 10.41
C LEU A 84 8.83 -10.21 10.93
N ALA A 85 8.55 -11.17 10.03
CA ALA A 85 8.39 -12.58 10.37
C ALA A 85 9.63 -13.19 11.01
N LYS A 86 10.81 -12.77 10.54
CA LYS A 86 12.12 -13.22 11.04
C LYS A 86 12.69 -12.35 12.16
N MET A 87 11.98 -11.29 12.57
CA MET A 87 12.46 -10.28 13.52
C MET A 87 13.84 -9.71 13.15
N SER A 88 14.02 -9.44 11.86
CA SER A 88 15.28 -9.03 11.25
C SER A 88 15.21 -7.58 10.75
N PHE A 89 16.35 -6.88 10.80
CA PHE A 89 16.55 -5.56 10.21
C PHE A 89 17.47 -5.62 8.98
N GLU A 90 17.87 -6.81 8.57
CA GLU A 90 18.79 -7.01 7.44
C GLU A 90 18.10 -6.64 6.13
N THR A 91 18.79 -5.86 5.29
CA THR A 91 18.25 -5.39 4.00
C THR A 91 17.95 -6.52 3.02
N GLU A 92 18.58 -7.68 3.21
CA GLU A 92 18.32 -8.87 2.39
C GLU A 92 16.92 -9.47 2.60
N HIS A 93 16.27 -9.15 3.72
CA HIS A 93 14.90 -9.57 4.02
C HIS A 93 13.86 -8.51 3.65
N LEU A 94 14.27 -7.40 3.04
CA LEU A 94 13.37 -6.38 2.51
C LEU A 94 13.04 -6.66 1.05
N ASP A 95 11.85 -6.23 0.64
CA ASP A 95 11.37 -6.31 -0.74
C ASP A 95 11.22 -7.76 -1.27
N ASP A 96 11.19 -8.74 -0.37
CA ASP A 96 11.01 -10.16 -0.67
C ASP A 96 9.57 -10.63 -0.44
N LEU A 97 8.65 -10.12 -1.25
CA LEU A 97 7.23 -10.49 -1.15
C LEU A 97 6.99 -11.99 -1.38
N LYS A 98 7.81 -12.64 -2.21
CA LYS A 98 7.68 -14.08 -2.46
C LYS A 98 8.14 -14.90 -1.27
N GLY A 99 9.19 -14.47 -0.58
CA GLY A 99 9.70 -15.10 0.63
C GLY A 99 8.65 -15.23 1.73
N CYS A 100 7.64 -14.34 1.78
CA CYS A 100 6.49 -14.46 2.69
C CYS A 100 5.76 -15.82 2.53
N LYS A 101 5.70 -16.38 1.31
CA LYS A 101 5.08 -17.68 1.03
C LYS A 101 5.95 -18.85 1.52
N ASP A 102 7.27 -18.68 1.50
CA ASP A 102 8.28 -19.70 1.83
C ASP A 102 8.63 -19.75 3.33
N LEU A 103 8.03 -18.87 4.14
CA LEU A 103 8.18 -18.87 5.60
C LEU A 103 7.75 -20.19 6.24
N ASN A 104 8.45 -20.58 7.32
CA ASN A 104 8.07 -21.72 8.13
C ASN A 104 6.81 -21.41 8.98
N PHE A 105 6.26 -22.42 9.66
CA PHE A 105 5.00 -22.26 10.41
C PHE A 105 5.07 -21.15 11.47
N GLY A 106 6.14 -21.10 12.28
CA GLY A 106 6.27 -20.08 13.32
C GLY A 106 6.49 -18.68 12.73
N GLU A 107 7.28 -18.57 11.66
CA GLU A 107 7.46 -17.30 10.95
C GLU A 107 6.15 -16.79 10.31
N LYS A 108 5.29 -17.69 9.83
CA LYS A 108 3.96 -17.34 9.32
C LYS A 108 3.04 -16.83 10.41
N GLU A 109 3.03 -17.46 11.59
CA GLU A 109 2.27 -16.95 12.74
C GLU A 109 2.73 -15.56 13.16
N GLU A 110 4.05 -15.30 13.16
CA GLU A 110 4.58 -13.97 13.42
C GLU A 110 4.15 -12.95 12.34
N LEU A 111 4.23 -13.33 11.06
CA LEU A 111 3.77 -12.47 9.95
C LEU A 111 2.30 -12.10 10.10
N ASP A 112 1.43 -13.09 10.34
CA ASP A 112 0.00 -12.88 10.54
C ASP A 112 -0.26 -11.98 11.75
N GLY A 113 0.46 -12.19 12.85
CA GLY A 113 0.41 -11.34 14.04
C GLY A 113 0.80 -9.89 13.74
N TRP A 114 1.79 -9.65 12.88
CA TRP A 114 2.15 -8.30 12.44
C TRP A 114 1.07 -7.66 11.57
N VAL A 115 0.49 -8.39 10.63
CA VAL A 115 -0.63 -7.91 9.81
C VAL A 115 -1.83 -7.53 10.69
N GLU A 116 -2.18 -8.37 11.67
CA GLU A 116 -3.23 -8.08 12.64
C GLU A 116 -2.89 -6.86 13.49
N LYS A 117 -1.64 -6.75 13.98
CA LYS A 117 -1.16 -5.58 14.73
C LYS A 117 -1.35 -4.28 13.97
N PHE A 118 -0.96 -4.27 12.70
CA PHE A 118 -1.07 -3.08 11.84
C PHE A 118 -2.54 -2.72 11.58
N THR A 119 -3.37 -3.73 11.30
CA THR A 119 -4.76 -3.54 10.91
C THR A 119 -5.67 -3.20 12.11
N TYR A 120 -5.56 -3.94 13.21
CA TYR A 120 -6.54 -3.92 14.30
C TYR A 120 -6.05 -3.26 15.59
N TYR A 121 -4.74 -3.22 15.84
CA TYR A 121 -4.21 -2.61 17.07
C TYR A 121 -3.69 -1.20 16.83
N ARG A 122 -3.07 -0.97 15.66
CA ARG A 122 -2.57 0.34 15.24
C ARG A 122 -3.57 1.09 14.37
N HIS A 123 -4.49 0.39 13.72
CA HIS A 123 -5.47 0.96 12.80
C HIS A 123 -4.81 1.78 11.68
N TYR A 124 -3.68 1.30 11.15
CA TYR A 124 -3.04 1.98 10.03
C TYR A 124 -3.93 1.87 8.77
N PRO A 125 -4.19 2.98 8.05
CA PRO A 125 -4.96 2.94 6.83
C PRO A 125 -4.31 2.03 5.78
N VAL A 126 -5.10 1.16 5.16
CA VAL A 126 -4.66 0.35 4.03
C VAL A 126 -4.77 1.20 2.75
N LYS A 127 -3.65 1.44 2.08
CA LYS A 127 -3.58 2.22 0.83
C LYS A 127 -3.63 1.33 -0.42
N GLY A 128 -3.49 0.02 -0.26
CA GLY A 128 -3.70 -0.95 -1.33
C GLY A 128 -2.77 -2.14 -1.27
N ARG A 129 -2.25 -2.56 -2.41
CA ARG A 129 -1.43 -3.78 -2.54
C ARG A 129 -0.12 -3.54 -3.28
N LEU A 130 0.94 -4.19 -2.82
CA LEU A 130 2.22 -4.25 -3.51
C LEU A 130 2.24 -5.48 -4.43
N ILE A 131 2.61 -5.28 -5.68
CA ILE A 131 2.76 -6.36 -6.67
C ILE A 131 4.24 -6.70 -6.83
N ALA A 132 4.57 -8.00 -6.79
CA ALA A 132 5.94 -8.48 -6.94
C ALA A 132 6.49 -8.18 -8.34
N GLU A 133 7.77 -7.81 -8.43
CA GLU A 133 8.39 -7.45 -9.72
C GLU A 133 8.34 -8.59 -10.75
N ASP A 134 8.46 -9.84 -10.32
CA ASP A 134 8.34 -11.01 -11.19
C ASP A 134 6.95 -11.13 -11.82
N ASP A 135 5.90 -10.81 -11.05
CA ASP A 135 4.52 -10.86 -11.56
C ASP A 135 4.34 -9.76 -12.61
N LEU A 136 4.92 -8.56 -12.39
CA LEU A 136 4.96 -7.49 -13.39
C LEU A 136 5.73 -7.90 -14.66
N ASN A 137 6.90 -8.54 -14.49
CA ASN A 137 7.72 -9.00 -15.61
C ASN A 137 7.01 -10.06 -16.45
N SER A 138 6.24 -10.95 -15.81
CA SER A 138 5.44 -11.97 -16.51
C SER A 138 4.36 -11.36 -17.41
N LEU A 139 3.92 -10.14 -17.11
CA LEU A 139 2.93 -9.40 -17.90
C LEU A 139 3.55 -8.69 -19.11
N ALA A 140 4.84 -8.34 -19.05
CA ALA A 140 5.50 -7.51 -20.05
C ALA A 140 5.66 -8.17 -21.44
N ASP A 141 5.75 -9.50 -21.50
CA ASP A 141 5.98 -10.24 -22.76
C ASP A 141 4.68 -10.70 -23.45
N ARG A 142 3.51 -10.26 -22.96
CA ARG A 142 2.21 -10.68 -23.50
C ARG A 142 1.86 -9.93 -24.78
N ILE A 143 1.37 -10.67 -25.77
CA ILE A 143 0.70 -10.08 -26.94
C ILE A 143 -0.79 -9.93 -26.60
N LEU A 144 -1.27 -8.70 -26.55
CA LEU A 144 -2.67 -8.38 -26.29
C LEU A 144 -3.35 -7.91 -27.57
N THR A 145 -4.53 -8.48 -27.84
CA THR A 145 -5.38 -8.00 -28.93
C THR A 145 -6.22 -6.81 -28.48
N THR A 146 -6.80 -6.06 -29.40
CA THR A 146 -7.75 -4.98 -29.07
C THR A 146 -8.94 -5.50 -28.26
N ASP A 147 -9.41 -6.72 -28.54
CA ASP A 147 -10.48 -7.36 -27.78
C ASP A 147 -10.04 -7.70 -26.35
N ASP A 148 -8.78 -8.05 -26.14
CA ASP A 148 -8.24 -8.26 -24.79
C ASP A 148 -8.12 -6.95 -24.00
N LEU A 149 -7.69 -5.87 -24.63
CA LEU A 149 -7.62 -4.55 -23.97
C LEU A 149 -8.99 -4.07 -23.49
N SER A 150 -10.06 -4.40 -24.22
CA SER A 150 -11.42 -4.01 -23.83
C SER A 150 -11.92 -4.64 -22.53
N LYS A 151 -11.20 -5.64 -22.01
CA LYS A 151 -11.53 -6.38 -20.78
C LYS A 151 -10.82 -5.84 -19.53
N TYR A 152 -9.88 -4.90 -19.72
CA TYR A 152 -9.01 -4.39 -18.66
C TYR A 152 -9.06 -2.86 -18.65
N THR A 153 -10.22 -2.35 -18.27
CA THR A 153 -10.53 -0.91 -18.28
C THR A 153 -10.49 -0.30 -16.88
N GLY A 154 -10.24 -1.10 -15.85
CA GLY A 154 -10.28 -0.67 -14.45
C GLY A 154 -11.70 -0.46 -13.95
N ASP A 155 -12.66 -1.18 -14.51
CA ASP A 155 -14.06 -1.16 -14.08
C ASP A 155 -14.23 -2.04 -12.83
N ASP A 156 -14.96 -1.55 -11.82
CA ASP A 156 -15.14 -2.22 -10.52
C ASP A 156 -15.82 -3.61 -10.63
N GLY A 157 -16.45 -3.91 -11.77
CA GLY A 157 -17.02 -5.22 -12.10
C GLY A 157 -16.06 -6.23 -12.72
N GLU A 158 -14.81 -5.84 -13.02
CA GLU A 158 -13.79 -6.72 -13.60
C GLU A 158 -13.17 -7.64 -12.54
N GLU A 159 -12.69 -8.81 -12.96
CA GLU A 159 -11.99 -9.74 -12.07
C GLU A 159 -10.66 -9.12 -11.61
N ILE A 160 -10.51 -8.93 -10.30
CA ILE A 160 -9.28 -8.45 -9.69
C ILE A 160 -8.30 -9.63 -9.59
N PRO A 161 -7.14 -9.58 -10.28
CA PRO A 161 -6.14 -10.64 -10.18
C PRO A 161 -5.67 -10.87 -8.74
N GLU A 162 -5.22 -12.08 -8.43
CA GLU A 162 -4.63 -12.37 -7.12
C GLU A 162 -3.48 -11.39 -6.81
N GLY A 163 -3.52 -10.79 -5.63
CA GLY A 163 -2.54 -9.79 -5.20
C GLY A 163 -2.89 -8.34 -5.56
N TYR A 164 -3.81 -8.08 -6.51
CA TYR A 164 -4.21 -6.72 -6.86
C TYR A 164 -5.21 -6.14 -5.85
N ALA A 165 -5.15 -4.82 -5.66
CA ALA A 165 -6.12 -4.05 -4.88
C ALA A 165 -7.25 -3.48 -5.74
N ALA A 166 -6.97 -3.29 -7.04
CA ALA A 166 -7.89 -2.70 -8.02
C ALA A 166 -7.74 -3.40 -9.37
N PRO A 167 -8.81 -3.45 -10.19
CA PRO A 167 -8.78 -4.05 -11.52
C PRO A 167 -7.71 -3.41 -12.41
N PRO A 168 -7.04 -4.20 -13.26
CA PRO A 168 -5.96 -3.69 -14.09
C PRO A 168 -6.48 -2.82 -15.24
N ILE A 169 -5.67 -1.84 -15.64
CA ILE A 169 -5.97 -0.89 -16.72
C ILE A 169 -4.89 -1.00 -17.77
N TYR A 170 -5.24 -1.45 -18.98
CA TYR A 170 -4.31 -1.53 -20.10
C TYR A 170 -4.67 -0.57 -21.22
N ILE A 171 -3.69 0.22 -21.64
CA ILE A 171 -3.87 1.26 -22.67
C ILE A 171 -2.99 0.93 -23.86
N GLY A 172 -3.61 0.66 -25.01
CA GLY A 172 -2.91 0.52 -26.28
C GLY A 172 -2.56 1.90 -26.86
N ALA A 173 -1.29 2.12 -27.25
CA ALA A 173 -0.90 3.26 -28.05
C ALA A 173 0.09 2.82 -29.15
N GLY A 174 -0.37 2.85 -30.40
CA GLY A 174 0.40 2.32 -31.53
C GLY A 174 0.56 0.80 -31.45
N ASP A 175 1.80 0.33 -31.47
CA ASP A 175 2.19 -1.08 -31.34
C ASP A 175 2.53 -1.49 -29.89
N LYS A 176 2.26 -0.62 -28.92
CA LYS A 176 2.58 -0.83 -27.51
C LYS A 176 1.33 -0.86 -26.64
N VAL A 177 1.41 -1.60 -25.56
CA VAL A 177 0.44 -1.57 -24.46
C VAL A 177 1.12 -1.06 -23.21
N PHE A 178 0.46 -0.13 -22.52
CA PHE A 178 0.90 0.45 -21.27
C PHE A 178 0.02 -0.05 -20.13
N ASP A 179 0.66 -0.45 -19.03
CA ASP A 179 -0.02 -0.78 -17.79
C ASP A 179 -0.24 0.49 -16.95
N ALA A 180 -1.50 0.89 -16.84
CA ALA A 180 -1.95 2.04 -16.07
C ALA A 180 -2.56 1.65 -14.71
N SER A 181 -2.44 0.38 -14.29
CA SER A 181 -3.05 -0.16 -13.05
C SER A 181 -2.44 0.41 -11.75
N PHE A 182 -1.30 1.10 -11.84
CA PHE A 182 -0.45 1.51 -10.71
C PHE A 182 -0.54 3.01 -10.38
N GLY A 183 -1.68 3.63 -10.65
CA GLY A 183 -1.91 5.07 -10.45
C GLY A 183 -2.63 5.77 -11.61
N GLY A 184 -3.01 5.04 -12.65
CA GLY A 184 -3.81 5.54 -13.75
C GLY A 184 -5.31 5.45 -13.52
N ALA A 185 -5.79 4.83 -12.45
CA ALA A 185 -7.23 4.65 -12.19
C ALA A 185 -8.01 5.98 -12.19
N GLU A 186 -7.46 7.04 -11.59
CA GLU A 186 -8.08 8.37 -11.60
C GLU A 186 -8.22 8.99 -13.00
N PHE A 187 -7.32 8.65 -13.92
CA PHE A 187 -7.25 9.25 -15.26
C PHE A 187 -7.85 8.38 -16.36
N TYR A 188 -7.80 7.07 -16.18
CA TYR A 188 -8.06 6.06 -17.20
C TYR A 188 -9.04 4.98 -16.75
N GLY A 189 -9.35 4.89 -15.46
CA GLY A 189 -10.44 4.05 -14.97
C GLY A 189 -11.78 4.60 -15.43
N LYS A 190 -12.77 3.73 -15.63
CA LYS A 190 -14.14 4.20 -15.82
C LYS A 190 -14.64 4.79 -14.50
N LEU A 191 -14.82 6.09 -14.47
CA LEU A 191 -15.54 6.75 -13.39
C LEU A 191 -16.96 6.20 -13.37
N ASN A 192 -17.34 5.54 -12.27
CA ASN A 192 -18.74 5.31 -11.99
C ASN A 192 -19.37 6.70 -11.81
N GLU A 193 -20.19 7.12 -12.77
CA GLU A 193 -21.12 8.23 -12.57
C GLU A 193 -22.08 7.80 -11.46
N ASN A 194 -21.85 8.29 -10.24
CA ASN A 194 -22.83 8.21 -9.15
C ASN A 194 -24.08 9.03 -9.47
#